data_AF-A0AAV3SGP9-F1
#
_entry.id   AF-A0AAV3SGP9-F1
#
_cell.length_a   1.000
_cell.length_b   1.000
_cell.length_c   1.000
_cell.angle_alpha   90.00
_cell.angle_beta   90.00
_cell.angle_gamma   90.00
#
_symmetry.space_group_name_H-M   'P 1'
#
loop_
_entity.id
_entity.type
_entity.pdbx_description
1 polymer ?
#
loop_
_entity_poly.entity_id
_entity_poly.type
_entity_poly.pdbx_seq_one_letter_code
_entity_poly.pdbx_strand_id
1 'polypeptide(L)'
;MAALAEQADDLCHIHDHATRVIKHLDIPTDTFSDYEQSGDADFPIKGIVKLFLYKELNAFSQAETARRLRGVASVYTRFNLPRPITQASISHNWRNRLVASENRSEPSGQSLKRSRS
;
A
#
# COMPACT_ATOMS: atom_id res chain seq x y z
N MET A 1 20.45 2.59 5.50
CA MET A 1 19.44 2.16 4.51
C MET A 1 19.27 3.30 3.53
N ALA A 2 19.42 3.04 2.22
CA ALA A 2 19.19 4.03 1.18
C ALA A 2 17.70 4.42 1.13
N ALA A 3 17.40 5.68 0.81
CA ALA A 3 16.02 6.12 0.64
C ALA A 3 15.36 5.34 -0.51
N LEU A 4 14.04 5.12 -0.44
CA LEU A 4 13.31 4.35 -1.48
C LEU A 4 13.53 4.90 -2.90
N ALA A 5 13.72 6.22 -3.03
CA ALA A 5 14.01 6.88 -4.30
C ALA A 5 15.39 6.48 -4.86
N GLU A 6 16.41 6.41 -4.01
CA GLU A 6 17.78 6.03 -4.40
C GLU A 6 17.82 4.55 -4.82
N GLN A 7 17.15 3.66 -4.06
CA GLN A 7 16.99 2.26 -4.47
C GLN A 7 16.23 2.11 -5.80
N ALA A 8 15.21 2.94 -6.03
CA ALA A 8 14.45 2.90 -7.26
C ALA A 8 15.29 3.34 -8.46
N ASP A 9 16.13 4.36 -8.30
CA ASP A 9 17.02 4.87 -9.35
C ASP A 9 18.06 3.81 -9.76
N ASP A 10 18.73 3.20 -8.78
CA ASP A 10 19.67 2.09 -9.00
C ASP A 10 19.01 0.92 -9.73
N LEU A 11 17.79 0.54 -9.31
CA LEU A 11 17.05 -0.56 -9.91
C LEU A 11 16.53 -0.22 -11.31
N CYS A 12 16.21 1.04 -11.60
CA CYS A 12 15.85 1.50 -12.94
C CYS A 12 17.01 1.33 -13.92
N HIS A 13 18.26 1.47 -13.47
CA HIS A 13 19.44 1.18 -14.29
C HIS A 13 19.64 -0.31 -14.58
N ILE A 14 19.13 -1.19 -13.72
CA ILE A 14 19.31 -2.65 -13.83
C ILE A 14 18.10 -3.33 -14.49
N HIS A 15 16.91 -2.71 -14.43
CA HIS A 15 15.66 -3.32 -14.85
C HIS A 15 14.88 -2.43 -15.84
N ASP A 16 14.68 -2.94 -17.05
CA ASP A 16 13.92 -2.28 -18.12
C ASP A 16 12.38 -2.26 -17.91
N HIS A 17 11.91 -2.72 -16.75
CA HIS A 17 10.47 -2.82 -16.46
C HIS A 17 10.15 -2.42 -15.02
N ALA A 18 9.24 -1.46 -14.87
CA ALA A 18 8.79 -0.92 -13.58
C ALA A 18 8.33 -2.01 -12.59
N THR A 19 7.69 -3.08 -13.06
CA THR A 19 7.29 -4.20 -12.18
C THR A 19 8.48 -4.94 -11.57
N ARG A 20 9.63 -5.00 -12.25
CA ARG A 20 10.86 -5.59 -11.70
C ARG A 20 11.52 -4.64 -10.70
N VAL A 21 11.56 -3.34 -10.99
CA VAL A 21 11.99 -2.32 -10.02
C VAL A 21 11.19 -2.43 -8.73
N ILE A 22 9.86 -2.39 -8.80
CA ILE A 22 8.97 -2.50 -7.63
C ILE A 22 9.16 -3.83 -6.88
N LYS A 23 9.37 -4.93 -7.60
CA LYS A 23 9.62 -6.25 -6.98
C LYS A 23 10.87 -6.20 -6.09
N HIS A 24 11.93 -5.54 -6.54
CA HIS A 24 13.23 -5.53 -5.88
C HIS A 24 13.42 -4.41 -4.85
N LEU A 25 12.49 -3.45 -4.76
CA LEU A 25 12.50 -2.45 -3.68
C LEU A 25 12.41 -3.12 -2.31
N ASP A 26 13.32 -2.72 -1.41
CA ASP A 26 13.25 -3.05 0.00
C ASP A 26 12.42 -2.00 0.73
N ILE A 27 11.18 -2.38 1.06
CA ILE A 27 10.23 -1.49 1.72
C ILE A 27 10.49 -1.55 3.23
N PRO A 28 10.87 -0.44 3.88
CA PRO A 28 11.05 -0.39 5.32
C PRO A 28 9.69 -0.59 6.00
N THR A 29 9.49 -1.77 6.59
CA THR A 29 8.22 -2.13 7.24
C THR A 29 8.05 -1.50 8.61
N ASP A 30 9.14 -1.07 9.23
CA ASP A 30 9.13 -0.46 10.56
C ASP A 30 8.33 0.86 10.56
N THR A 31 8.32 1.58 9.43
CA THR A 31 7.48 2.77 9.21
C THR A 31 5.97 2.45 9.18
N PHE A 32 5.62 1.17 9.03
CA PHE A 32 4.25 0.67 8.97
C PHE A 32 3.93 -0.30 10.12
N SER A 33 4.62 -0.18 11.27
CA SER A 33 4.45 -1.08 12.42
C SER A 33 3.00 -1.20 12.91
N ASP A 34 2.19 -0.15 12.75
CA ASP A 34 0.76 -0.12 13.11
C ASP A 34 -0.13 -0.94 12.18
N TYR A 35 0.40 -1.35 11.01
CA TYR A 35 -0.33 -2.15 10.04
C TYR A 35 -0.50 -3.60 10.53
N GLU A 36 0.57 -4.22 11.06
CA GLU A 36 0.55 -5.62 11.52
C GLU A 36 -0.16 -5.81 12.87
N GLN A 37 -0.17 -4.77 13.72
CA GLN A 37 -0.90 -4.79 15.00
C GLN A 37 -2.42 -4.94 14.85
N SER A 38 -2.93 -4.87 13.63
CA SER A 38 -4.35 -4.86 13.38
C SER A 38 -5.06 -6.21 13.42
N GLY A 39 -4.34 -7.34 13.55
CA GLY A 39 -4.89 -8.70 13.70
C GLY A 39 -5.69 -9.25 12.51
N ASP A 40 -6.30 -8.37 11.71
CA ASP A 40 -7.20 -8.61 10.57
C ASP A 40 -6.55 -8.24 9.23
N ALA A 41 -5.22 -8.14 9.18
CA ALA A 41 -4.53 -7.86 7.93
C ALA A 41 -4.58 -9.09 7.02
N ASP A 42 -5.55 -9.11 6.10
CA ASP A 42 -5.72 -10.15 5.07
C ASP A 42 -4.50 -10.33 4.15
N PHE A 43 -3.59 -9.34 4.10
CA PHE A 43 -2.46 -9.29 3.18
C PHE A 43 -1.21 -8.65 3.84
N PRO A 44 -0.01 -9.13 3.51
CA PRO A 44 1.24 -8.60 4.06
C PRO A 44 1.50 -7.16 3.57
N ILE A 45 1.95 -6.30 4.48
CA ILE A 45 2.18 -4.87 4.22
C ILE A 45 3.13 -4.63 3.05
N LYS A 46 4.24 -5.38 2.97
CA LYS A 46 5.22 -5.26 1.87
C LYS A 46 4.56 -5.48 0.50
N GLY A 47 3.65 -6.45 0.41
CA GLY A 47 2.93 -6.74 -0.82
C GLY A 47 1.91 -5.66 -1.17
N ILE A 48 1.23 -5.11 -0.16
CA ILE A 48 0.28 -4.01 -0.33
C ILE A 48 0.98 -2.73 -0.79
N VAL A 49 2.10 -2.34 -0.17
CA VAL A 49 2.87 -1.15 -0.59
C VAL A 49 3.36 -1.30 -2.03
N LYS A 50 3.92 -2.46 -2.39
CA LYS A 50 4.35 -2.74 -3.78
C LYS A 50 3.20 -2.67 -4.77
N LEU A 51 2.02 -3.14 -4.40
CA LEU A 51 0.83 -3.01 -5.23
C LEU A 51 0.42 -1.55 -5.44
N PHE A 52 0.49 -0.73 -4.40
CA PHE A 52 0.16 0.70 -4.53
C PHE A 52 1.15 1.44 -5.39
N LEU A 53 2.46 1.17 -5.25
CA LEU A 53 3.46 1.70 -6.17
C LEU A 53 3.17 1.30 -7.62
N TYR A 54 2.78 0.04 -7.86
CA TYR A 54 2.39 -0.42 -9.19
C TYR A 54 1.17 0.31 -9.75
N LYS A 55 0.15 0.55 -8.90
CA LYS A 55 -1.03 1.33 -9.27
C LYS A 55 -0.66 2.77 -9.64
N GLU A 56 0.10 3.45 -8.79
CA GLU A 56 0.46 4.86 -8.97
C GLU A 56 1.36 5.07 -10.19
N LEU A 57 2.42 4.26 -10.35
CA LEU A 57 3.35 4.37 -11.48
C LEU A 57 2.67 4.23 -12.84
N ASN A 58 1.58 3.46 -12.91
CA ASN A 58 0.84 3.26 -14.15
C ASN A 58 -0.46 4.07 -14.22
N ALA A 59 -0.75 4.93 -13.23
CA ALA A 59 -2.00 5.69 -13.11
C ALA A 59 -3.27 4.84 -13.23
N PHE A 60 -3.26 3.61 -12.69
CA PHE A 60 -4.41 2.71 -12.79
C PHE A 60 -5.49 3.04 -11.76
N SER A 61 -6.75 2.85 -12.16
CA SER A 61 -7.86 2.84 -11.19
C SER A 61 -7.80 1.59 -10.32
N GLN A 62 -8.50 1.59 -9.18
CA GLN A 62 -8.60 0.40 -8.31
C GLN A 62 -9.21 -0.80 -9.07
N ALA A 63 -10.23 -0.54 -9.90
CA ALA A 63 -10.90 -1.56 -10.71
C ALA A 63 -9.94 -2.15 -11.76
N GLU A 64 -9.17 -1.29 -12.44
CA GLU A 64 -8.20 -1.72 -13.44
C GLU A 64 -7.02 -2.48 -12.83
N THR A 65 -6.57 -2.05 -11.64
CA THR A 65 -5.55 -2.75 -10.85
C THR A 65 -6.03 -4.17 -10.50
N ALA A 66 -7.26 -4.30 -9.98
CA ALA A 66 -7.85 -5.59 -9.64
C ALA A 66 -8.10 -6.47 -10.88
N ARG A 67 -8.42 -5.88 -12.04
CA ARG A 67 -8.55 -6.61 -13.31
C ARG A 67 -7.22 -7.17 -13.77
N ARG A 68 -6.15 -6.37 -13.77
CA ARG A 68 -4.82 -6.80 -14.22
C ARG A 68 -4.21 -7.87 -13.29
N LEU A 69 -4.45 -7.77 -11.99
CA LEU A 69 -4.03 -8.80 -11.03
C LEU A 69 -4.75 -10.15 -11.22
N ARG A 70 -5.99 -10.13 -11.70
CA ARG A 70 -6.74 -11.35 -12.07
C ARG A 70 -6.31 -11.92 -13.42
N GLY A 71 -5.98 -11.05 -14.38
CA GLY A 71 -5.61 -11.45 -15.73
C GLY A 71 -4.18 -11.97 -15.87
N VAL A 72 -3.26 -11.54 -15.00
CA VAL A 72 -1.86 -11.96 -15.03
C VAL A 72 -1.52 -12.67 -13.72
N ALA A 73 -1.62 -14.00 -13.74
CA ALA A 73 -1.38 -14.87 -12.58
C ALA A 73 -0.02 -14.67 -11.89
N SER A 74 0.93 -13.95 -12.51
CA SER A 74 2.27 -13.72 -11.97
C SER A 74 2.46 -12.40 -11.21
N VAL A 75 1.54 -11.43 -11.28
CA VAL A 75 1.80 -10.10 -10.67
C VAL A 75 1.63 -10.11 -9.15
N TYR A 76 0.59 -10.76 -8.62
CA TYR A 76 0.41 -10.84 -7.16
C TYR A 76 1.49 -11.72 -6.49
N THR A 77 1.96 -12.77 -7.17
CA THR A 77 3.10 -13.58 -6.72
C THR A 77 4.40 -12.77 -6.69
N ARG A 78 4.63 -11.88 -7.67
CA ARG A 78 5.79 -10.97 -7.67
C ARG A 78 5.80 -10.01 -6.49
N PHE A 79 4.62 -9.71 -5.94
CA PHE A 79 4.47 -8.86 -4.75
C PHE A 79 4.29 -9.66 -3.47
N ASN A 80 4.53 -10.98 -3.50
CA ASN A 80 4.42 -11.87 -2.34
C ASN A 80 3.04 -11.83 -1.67
N LEU A 81 1.98 -11.61 -2.46
CA LEU A 81 0.61 -11.66 -1.98
C LEU A 81 0.12 -13.12 -2.02
N PRO A 82 -0.53 -13.63 -0.94
CA PRO A 82 -0.96 -15.03 -0.86
C PRO A 82 -2.07 -15.39 -1.86
N ARG A 83 -2.83 -14.39 -2.33
CA ARG A 83 -3.94 -14.55 -3.27
C ARG A 83 -4.13 -13.27 -4.09
N PRO A 84 -4.79 -13.33 -5.27
CA PRO A 84 -5.19 -12.13 -6.00
C PRO A 84 -6.05 -11.23 -5.11
N ILE A 85 -5.68 -9.96 -5.00
CA ILE A 85 -6.43 -9.00 -4.20
C ILE A 85 -7.64 -8.48 -5.00
N THR A 86 -8.78 -8.33 -4.32
CA THR A 86 -10.00 -7.80 -4.93
C THR A 86 -10.01 -6.28 -4.92
N GLN A 87 -10.86 -5.65 -5.75
CA GLN A 87 -11.06 -4.20 -5.70
C GLN A 87 -11.53 -3.74 -4.30
N ALA A 88 -12.41 -4.49 -3.66
CA ALA A 88 -12.90 -4.17 -2.31
C ALA A 88 -11.75 -4.18 -1.28
N SER A 89 -10.87 -5.19 -1.35
CA SER A 89 -9.69 -5.29 -0.51
C SER A 89 -8.69 -4.15 -0.76
N ILE A 90 -8.48 -3.74 -2.02
CA ILE A 90 -7.64 -2.57 -2.35
C ILE A 90 -8.22 -1.30 -1.72
N SER A 91 -9.52 -1.07 -1.88
CA SER A 91 -10.21 0.11 -1.37
C SER A 91 -10.16 0.18 0.16
N HIS A 92 -10.36 -0.94 0.84
CA HIS A 92 -10.29 -1.04 2.31
C HIS A 92 -8.87 -0.74 2.82
N ASN A 93 -7.84 -1.37 2.23
CA ASN A 93 -6.45 -1.13 2.62
C ASN A 93 -6.02 0.32 2.38
N TRP A 94 -6.45 0.95 1.29
CA TRP A 94 -6.17 2.36 1.03
C TRP A 94 -6.75 3.27 2.12
N ARG A 95 -8.07 3.18 2.36
CA ARG A 95 -8.79 4.10 3.26
C ARG A 95 -8.46 3.89 4.73
N ASN A 96 -8.33 2.63 5.16
CA ASN A 96 -8.31 2.30 6.58
C ASN A 96 -6.91 1.95 7.10
N ARG A 97 -5.94 1.70 6.22
CA ARG A 97 -4.62 1.19 6.62
C ARG A 97 -3.46 2.09 6.19
N LEU A 98 -3.52 2.69 4.99
CA LEU A 98 -2.43 3.54 4.49
C LEU A 98 -2.69 5.04 4.65
N VAL A 99 -3.95 5.49 4.54
CA VAL A 99 -4.32 6.91 4.78
C VAL A 99 -4.66 7.15 6.26
N ALA A 100 -5.05 6.12 7.01
CA ALA A 100 -5.49 6.25 8.40
C ALA A 100 -4.37 6.53 9.41
N SER A 101 -3.09 6.56 9.00
CA SER A 101 -2.00 7.08 9.82
C SER A 101 -1.92 8.61 9.80
N GLU A 102 -2.59 9.29 8.86
CA GLU A 102 -2.60 10.77 8.79
C GLU A 102 -3.70 11.39 9.64
N ASN A 103 -4.84 10.70 9.83
CA ASN A 103 -5.98 11.20 10.61
C ASN A 103 -5.97 10.81 12.11
N ARG A 104 -4.94 10.09 12.59
CA ARG A 104 -4.85 9.67 14.00
C ARG A 104 -4.10 10.66 14.91
N SER A 105 -3.76 11.83 14.38
CA SER A 105 -3.17 12.94 15.13
C SER A 105 -4.22 13.91 15.73
N GLU A 106 -5.52 13.67 15.54
CA GLU A 106 -6.56 14.42 16.26
C GLU A 106 -6.88 13.70 17.59
N PRO A 107 -6.55 14.29 18.76
CA PRO A 107 -6.94 13.70 20.02
C PRO A 107 -8.44 13.87 20.21
N SER A 108 -9.12 12.75 20.44
CA SER A 108 -10.46 12.70 21.01
C SER A 108 -10.56 13.61 22.24
N GLY A 109 -11.29 14.74 22.13
CA GLY A 109 -11.62 15.53 23.32
C GLY A 109 -12.00 16.99 23.08
N GLN A 110 -13.20 17.26 22.56
CA GLN A 110 -14.00 18.38 23.09
C GLN A 110 -15.49 18.22 22.77
N SER A 111 -16.18 17.53 23.67
CA SER A 111 -17.60 17.79 23.92
C SER A 111 -17.68 19.11 24.68
N LEU A 112 -17.72 20.25 23.96
CA LEU A 112 -17.99 21.55 24.58
C LEU A 112 -19.49 21.86 24.46
N LYS A 113 -20.14 21.77 25.61
CA LYS A 113 -21.53 22.10 25.88
C LYS A 113 -21.95 23.39 25.18
N ARG A 114 -22.93 23.31 24.29
CA ARG A 114 -23.75 24.47 23.92
C ARG A 114 -24.81 24.67 25.01
N SER A 115 -24.41 25.35 26.08
CA SER A 115 -25.36 26.18 26.84
C SER A 115 -25.64 27.41 26.01
N ARG A 116 -26.89 27.59 25.56
CA ARG A 116 -27.41 28.90 25.20
C ARG A 116 -28.49 29.24 26.20
N SER A 117 -28.17 30.26 27.00
CA SER A 117 -29.12 31.12 27.71
C SER A 117 -30.08 31.79 26.74
#